data_AF-A0A3B3U4L2-F1
#
_entry.id   AF-A0A3B3U4L2-F1
#
_cell.length_a   1.000
_cell.length_b   1.000
_cell.length_c   1.000
_cell.angle_alpha   90.00
_cell.angle_beta   90.00
_cell.angle_gamma   90.00
#
_symmetry.space_group_name_H-M   'P 1'
#
loop_
_entity.id
_entity.type
_entity.pdbx_description
1 polymer ?
#
loop_
_entity_poly.entity_id
_entity_poly.type
_entity_poly.pdbx_seq_one_letter_code
_entity_poly.pdbx_strand_id
1 'polypeptide(L)'
;LLSGELIENFILHFLNDPEGYGTKKSSGRPKDISPALSRRIRLAVCQDTGRSSTQIKAITGADCSPITIRRHLREKGFRNKKRLQRPRLLQRHKIARLDFARVHQTWDIERWKKVRITSLFWTILHVPRI
;
A
#
# COMPACT_ATOMS: atom_id res chain seq x y z
N LEU A 1 13.88 23.98 49.82
CA LEU A 1 13.82 25.15 48.91
C LEU A 1 13.43 24.73 47.49
N LEU A 2 14.12 23.78 46.86
CA LEU A 2 13.79 23.26 45.51
C LEU A 2 12.37 22.66 45.36
N SER A 3 11.74 22.18 46.45
CA SER A 3 10.39 21.63 46.42
C SER A 3 9.28 22.68 46.34
N GLY A 4 9.47 23.86 46.93
CA GLY A 4 8.47 24.95 46.93
C GLY A 4 8.37 25.63 45.58
N GLU A 5 9.52 25.88 44.95
CA GLU A 5 9.65 26.50 43.62
C GLU A 5 8.98 25.65 42.52
N LEU A 6 9.06 24.32 42.60
CA LEU A 6 8.40 23.41 41.66
C LEU A 6 6.87 23.41 41.83
N ILE A 7 6.38 23.51 43.06
CA ILE A 7 4.94 23.59 43.35
C ILE A 7 4.37 24.90 42.81
N GLU A 8 5.06 26.02 43.04
CA GLU A 8 4.65 27.33 42.54
C GLU A 8 4.63 27.37 41.01
N ASN A 9 5.65 26.82 40.35
CA ASN A 9 5.69 26.69 38.89
C ASN A 9 4.57 25.81 38.33
N PHE A 10 4.22 24.71 39.02
CA PHE A 10 3.10 23.85 38.63
C PHE A 10 1.76 24.58 38.72
N ILE A 11 1.52 25.30 39.83
CA ILE A 11 0.30 26.07 40.07
C ILE A 11 0.18 27.20 39.03
N LEU A 12 1.26 27.95 38.79
CA LEU A 12 1.29 29.01 37.78
C LEU A 12 1.00 28.45 36.38
N HIS A 13 1.54 27.28 36.04
CA HIS A 13 1.32 26.67 34.73
C HIS A 13 -0.12 26.16 34.55
N PHE A 14 -0.78 25.73 35.64
CA PHE A 14 -2.19 25.35 35.63
C PHE A 14 -3.14 26.57 35.57
N LEU A 15 -2.85 27.62 36.34
CA LEU A 15 -3.68 28.84 36.37
C LEU A 15 -3.62 29.64 35.06
N ASN A 16 -2.48 29.63 34.37
CA ASN A 16 -2.32 30.33 33.09
C ASN A 16 -3.04 29.67 31.91
N ASP A 17 -3.26 28.35 31.95
CA ASP A 17 -3.94 27.59 30.90
C ASP A 17 -4.56 26.30 31.46
N PRO A 18 -5.74 26.41 32.11
CA PRO A 18 -6.38 25.26 32.74
C PRO A 18 -6.92 24.25 31.72
N GLU A 19 -7.31 24.69 30.52
CA GLU A 19 -7.83 23.82 29.46
C GLU A 19 -6.71 23.06 28.73
N GLY A 20 -5.55 23.68 28.53
CA GLY A 20 -4.39 23.07 27.89
C GLY A 20 -3.45 22.33 28.84
N TYR A 21 -3.70 22.36 30.15
CA TYR A 21 -2.87 21.68 31.13
C TYR A 21 -2.85 20.14 30.92
N GLY A 22 -1.67 19.53 30.94
CA GLY A 22 -1.51 18.09 30.70
C GLY A 22 -1.73 17.63 29.25
N THR A 23 -2.07 18.53 28.33
CA THR A 23 -2.27 18.18 26.90
C THR A 23 -0.97 18.18 26.09
N LYS A 24 0.10 18.79 26.64
CA LYS A 24 1.41 18.88 25.98
C LYS A 24 2.00 17.48 25.77
N LYS A 25 2.16 17.10 24.50
CA LYS A 25 2.80 15.84 24.12
C LYS A 25 4.32 16.01 24.16
N SER A 26 5.01 15.03 24.74
CA SER A 26 6.47 14.95 24.61
C SER A 26 6.84 14.57 23.16
N SER A 27 7.99 15.04 22.70
CA SER A 27 8.53 14.73 21.38
C SER A 27 8.78 13.24 21.16
N GLY A 28 8.93 12.47 22.24
CA GLY A 28 9.14 11.03 22.20
C GLY A 28 10.50 10.63 21.61
N ARG A 29 10.68 9.33 21.39
CA ARG A 29 11.91 8.77 20.82
C ARG A 29 11.99 9.09 19.31
N PRO A 30 13.15 9.50 18.78
CA PRO A 30 13.36 9.65 17.33
C PRO A 30 13.07 8.36 16.57
N LYS A 31 12.61 8.48 15.32
CA LYS A 31 12.35 7.33 14.46
C LYS A 31 13.64 6.75 13.91
N ASP A 32 13.74 5.42 13.88
CA ASP A 32 14.88 4.69 13.28
C ASP A 32 15.01 4.94 11.76
N ILE A 33 13.91 5.27 11.08
CA ILE A 33 13.88 5.46 9.63
C ILE A 33 13.93 6.94 9.29
N SER A 34 15.05 7.37 8.71
CA SER A 34 15.22 8.72 8.19
C SER A 34 14.29 9.00 6.99
N PRO A 35 13.95 10.27 6.71
CA PRO A 35 13.13 10.63 5.54
C PRO A 35 13.72 10.14 4.21
N ALA A 36 15.06 10.16 4.07
CA ALA A 36 15.75 9.65 2.89
C ALA A 36 15.61 8.12 2.75
N LEU A 37 15.78 7.37 3.84
CA LEU A 37 15.58 5.93 3.84
C LEU A 37 14.11 5.56 3.55
N SER A 38 13.16 6.28 4.15
CA SER A 38 11.73 6.13 3.87
C SER A 38 11.42 6.26 2.37
N ARG A 39 12.06 7.22 1.68
CA ARG A 39 11.91 7.40 0.23
C ARG A 39 12.47 6.21 -0.54
N ARG A 40 13.67 5.72 -0.20
CA ARG A 40 14.29 4.55 -0.85
C ARG A 40 13.43 3.30 -0.68
N ILE A 41 12.93 3.05 0.52
CA ILE A 41 11.99 1.94 0.82
C ILE A 41 10.74 2.03 -0.06
N ARG A 42 10.14 3.21 -0.16
CA ARG A 42 8.93 3.42 -0.97
C ARG A 42 9.19 3.16 -2.46
N LEU A 43 10.31 3.66 -2.99
CA LEU A 43 10.71 3.42 -4.37
C LEU A 43 10.95 1.93 -4.65
N ALA A 44 11.63 1.23 -3.75
CA ALA A 44 11.89 -0.20 -3.89
C ALA A 44 10.59 -1.03 -3.97
N VAL A 45 9.56 -0.65 -3.21
CA VAL A 45 8.24 -1.29 -3.25
C VAL A 45 7.47 -0.94 -4.52
N CYS A 46 7.53 0.31 -4.99
CA CYS A 46 6.87 0.72 -6.22
C CYS A 46 7.46 0.04 -7.46
N GLN A 47 8.78 -0.19 -7.48
CA GLN A 47 9.47 -0.88 -8.58
C GLN A 47 9.10 -2.37 -8.66
N ASP A 48 8.92 -3.04 -7.52
CA ASP A 48 8.42 -4.41 -7.48
C ASP A 48 7.59 -4.63 -6.22
N THR A 49 6.27 -4.68 -6.42
CA THR A 49 5.28 -4.88 -5.37
C THR A 49 5.33 -6.27 -4.73
N GLY A 50 6.10 -7.21 -5.30
CA GLY A 50 6.27 -8.56 -4.78
C GLY A 50 7.38 -8.71 -3.73
N ARG A 51 8.20 -7.68 -3.50
CA ARG A 51 9.36 -7.78 -2.61
C ARG A 51 8.97 -7.98 -1.15
N SER A 52 9.70 -8.88 -0.49
CA SER A 52 9.60 -9.07 0.97
C SER A 52 10.34 -7.96 1.73
N SER A 53 10.00 -7.76 3.00
CA SER A 53 10.69 -6.78 3.86
C SER A 53 12.18 -7.07 4.00
N THR A 54 12.60 -8.35 3.94
CA THR A 54 14.02 -8.75 3.95
C THR A 54 14.72 -8.35 2.66
N GLN A 55 14.09 -8.55 1.50
CA GLN A 55 14.63 -8.10 0.22
C GLN A 55 14.74 -6.57 0.16
N ILE A 56 13.73 -5.86 0.67
CA ILE A 56 13.74 -4.41 0.75
C ILE A 56 14.89 -3.93 1.65
N LYS A 57 15.12 -4.59 2.81
CA LYS A 57 16.27 -4.30 3.68
C LYS A 57 17.59 -4.38 2.91
N ALA A 58 17.80 -5.50 2.21
CA ALA A 58 19.03 -5.74 1.45
C ALA A 58 19.25 -4.70 0.34
N ILE A 59 18.21 -4.39 -0.45
CA ILE A 59 18.31 -3.43 -1.57
C ILE A 59 18.53 -1.99 -1.07
N THR A 60 17.89 -1.62 0.04
CA THR A 60 17.95 -0.25 0.56
C THR A 60 19.14 -0.02 1.50
N GLY A 61 19.88 -1.07 1.88
CA GLY A 61 20.93 -0.99 2.89
C GLY A 61 20.41 -0.45 4.22
N ALA A 62 19.16 -0.78 4.56
CA ALA A 62 18.56 -0.33 5.81
C ALA A 62 19.17 -1.08 6.99
N ASP A 63 19.63 -0.37 8.01
CA ASP A 63 20.18 -0.99 9.22
C ASP A 63 19.06 -1.58 10.12
N CYS A 64 17.84 -1.08 10.00
CA CYS A 64 16.72 -1.54 10.83
C CYS A 64 16.23 -2.96 10.49
N SER A 65 15.46 -3.55 11.40
CA SER A 65 14.90 -4.90 11.20
C SER A 65 13.87 -4.94 10.06
N PRO A 66 13.67 -6.09 9.39
CA PRO A 66 12.58 -6.26 8.42
C PRO A 66 11.18 -5.97 9.00
N ILE A 67 11.00 -6.20 10.31
CA ILE A 67 9.75 -5.89 11.02
C ILE A 67 9.53 -4.37 11.07
N THR A 68 10.57 -3.58 11.35
CA THR A 68 10.53 -2.11 11.35
C THR A 68 10.13 -1.59 9.97
N ILE A 69 10.70 -2.14 8.90
CA ILE A 69 10.33 -1.81 7.52
C ILE A 69 8.85 -2.11 7.25
N ARG A 70 8.36 -3.28 7.68
CA ARG A 70 6.95 -3.66 7.53
C ARG A 70 6.01 -2.70 8.28
N ARG A 71 6.35 -2.29 9.50
CA ARG A 71 5.58 -1.32 10.30
C ARG A 71 5.52 0.03 9.60
N HIS A 72 6.68 0.54 9.15
CA HIS A 72 6.77 1.78 8.38
C HIS A 72 5.93 1.74 7.09
N LEU A 73 5.98 0.64 6.35
CA LEU A 73 5.16 0.47 5.15
C LEU A 73 3.66 0.52 5.46
N ARG A 74 3.21 -0.09 6.57
CA ARG A 74 1.82 0.00 7.03
C ARG A 74 1.42 1.43 7.40
N GLU A 75 2.28 2.16 8.12
CA GLU A 75 2.07 3.58 8.44
C GLU A 75 1.92 4.43 7.16
N LYS A 76 2.63 4.06 6.09
CA LYS A 76 2.53 4.71 4.78
C LYS A 76 1.39 4.19 3.90
N GLY A 77 0.53 3.31 4.42
CA GLY A 77 -0.66 2.81 3.72
C GLY A 77 -0.42 1.58 2.84
N PHE A 78 0.79 1.02 2.79
CA PHE A 78 1.04 -0.22 2.05
C PHE A 78 0.47 -1.42 2.79
N ARG A 79 -0.32 -2.23 2.07
CA ARG A 79 -0.92 -3.46 2.59
C ARG A 79 -0.61 -4.62 1.65
N ASN A 80 -0.26 -5.77 2.24
CA ASN A 80 -0.07 -6.98 1.48
C ASN A 80 -1.45 -7.51 1.02
N LYS A 81 -1.60 -7.66 -0.29
CA LYS A 81 -2.77 -8.32 -0.90
C LYS A 81 -2.29 -9.52 -1.70
N LYS A 82 -2.97 -10.66 -1.56
CA LYS A 82 -2.69 -11.83 -2.40
C LYS A 82 -2.93 -11.44 -3.87
N ARG A 83 -1.99 -11.79 -4.74
CA ARG A 83 -2.16 -11.58 -6.18
C ARG A 83 -3.33 -12.43 -6.67
N LEU A 84 -4.18 -11.85 -7.51
CA LEU A 84 -5.26 -12.60 -8.14
C LEU A 84 -4.65 -13.62 -9.10
N GLN A 85 -5.10 -14.87 -9.01
CA GLN A 85 -4.74 -15.88 -9.99
C GLN A 85 -5.30 -15.46 -11.35
N ARG A 86 -4.43 -15.39 -12.35
CA ARG A 86 -4.79 -15.03 -13.72
C ARG A 86 -4.14 -16.04 -14.66
N PRO A 87 -4.88 -16.58 -15.64
CA PRO A 87 -4.28 -17.45 -16.63
C PRO A 87 -3.22 -16.71 -17.42
N ARG A 88 -2.15 -17.42 -17.75
CA ARG A 88 -1.04 -16.87 -18.54
C ARG A 88 -1.53 -16.56 -19.96
N LEU A 89 -1.52 -15.28 -20.32
CA LEU A 89 -1.84 -14.85 -21.69
C LEU A 89 -0.58 -14.90 -22.56
N LEU A 90 -0.57 -15.82 -23.51
CA LEU A 90 0.41 -15.83 -24.60
C LEU A 90 0.17 -14.63 -25.53
N GLN A 91 1.19 -14.26 -26.30
CA GLN A 91 1.13 -13.09 -27.19
C GLN A 91 -0.05 -13.17 -28.17
N ARG A 92 -0.28 -14.35 -28.77
CA ARG A 92 -1.44 -14.61 -29.63
C ARG A 92 -2.79 -14.33 -28.96
N HIS A 93 -2.93 -14.67 -27.67
CA HIS A 93 -4.17 -14.43 -26.93
C HIS A 93 -4.37 -12.93 -26.69
N LYS A 94 -3.30 -12.18 -26.43
CA LYS A 94 -3.38 -10.73 -26.22
C LYS A 94 -3.83 -10.02 -27.50
N ILE A 95 -3.26 -10.39 -28.64
CA ILE A 95 -3.62 -9.83 -29.95
C ILE A 95 -5.08 -10.13 -30.27
N ALA A 96 -5.48 -11.41 -30.23
CA ALA A 96 -6.85 -11.81 -30.52
C ALA A 96 -7.89 -11.13 -29.61
N ARG A 97 -7.59 -10.99 -28.31
CA ARG A 97 -8.46 -10.26 -27.37
C ARG A 97 -8.54 -8.77 -27.68
N LEU A 98 -7.42 -8.15 -28.06
CA LEU A 98 -7.38 -6.73 -28.40
C LEU A 98 -8.16 -6.45 -29.69
N ASP A 99 -7.99 -7.27 -30.72
CA ASP A 99 -8.70 -7.13 -31.99
C ASP A 99 -10.20 -7.36 -31.80
N PHE A 100 -10.58 -8.39 -31.03
CA PHE A 100 -11.97 -8.59 -30.64
C PHE A 100 -12.54 -7.35 -29.94
N ALA A 101 -11.84 -6.81 -28.94
CA ALA A 101 -12.29 -5.62 -28.21
C ALA A 101 -12.44 -4.40 -29.14
N ARG A 102 -11.51 -4.17 -30.07
CA ARG A 102 -11.57 -3.07 -31.03
C ARG A 102 -12.77 -3.18 -31.97
N VAL A 103 -12.99 -4.36 -32.55
CA VAL A 103 -14.11 -4.62 -33.48
C VAL A 103 -15.48 -4.46 -32.80
N HIS A 104 -15.56 -4.79 -31.51
CA HIS A 104 -16.82 -4.82 -30.76
C HIS A 104 -16.99 -3.62 -29.81
N GLN A 105 -16.07 -2.66 -29.82
CA GLN A 105 -16.09 -1.50 -28.91
C GLN A 105 -17.33 -0.62 -29.12
N THR A 106 -17.77 -0.46 -30.37
CA THR A 106 -18.88 0.40 -30.78
C THR A 106 -20.18 -0.36 -31.00
N TRP A 107 -20.28 -1.60 -30.50
CA TRP A 107 -21.46 -2.41 -30.70
C TRP A 107 -22.61 -2.00 -29.77
N ASP A 108 -23.76 -1.78 -30.39
CA ASP A 108 -25.01 -1.51 -29.69
C ASP A 108 -25.57 -2.78 -29.01
N ILE A 109 -26.41 -2.56 -28.00
CA ILE A 109 -27.06 -3.62 -27.21
C ILE A 109 -27.83 -4.60 -28.11
N GLU A 110 -28.47 -4.12 -29.18
CA GLU A 110 -29.21 -4.97 -30.13
C GLU A 110 -28.29 -5.91 -30.94
N ARG A 111 -27.03 -5.51 -31.20
CA ARG A 111 -26.05 -6.39 -31.83
C ARG A 111 -25.56 -7.44 -30.84
N TRP A 112 -25.33 -7.07 -29.59
CA TRP A 112 -24.95 -8.00 -28.52
C TRP A 112 -26.03 -9.05 -28.23
N LYS A 113 -27.32 -8.67 -28.27
CA LYS A 113 -28.45 -9.61 -28.09
C LYS A 113 -28.48 -10.73 -29.13
N LYS A 114 -27.95 -10.48 -30.33
CA LYS A 114 -27.86 -11.48 -31.41
C LYS A 114 -26.66 -12.43 -31.24
N VAL A 115 -25.68 -12.08 -30.42
CA VAL A 115 -24.53 -12.95 -30.13
C VAL A 115 -24.96 -14.07 -29.21
N ARG A 116 -25.05 -15.29 -29.74
CA ARG A 116 -25.23 -16.49 -28.91
C ARG A 116 -23.90 -16.86 -28.26
N ILE A 117 -23.79 -16.61 -26.97
CA ILE A 117 -22.67 -17.09 -26.15
C ILE A 117 -22.96 -18.54 -25.79
N THR A 118 -22.67 -19.47 -26.68
CA THR A 118 -22.73 -20.90 -26.38
C THR A 118 -21.58 -21.24 -25.42
N SER A 119 -21.76 -22.18 -24.48
CA SER A 119 -20.77 -22.62 -23.48
C SER A 119 -19.33 -22.82 -24.04
N LEU A 120 -19.19 -23.17 -25.33
CA LEU A 120 -17.91 -23.31 -26.03
C LEU A 120 -17.15 -21.99 -26.28
N PHE A 121 -17.80 -20.83 -26.12
CA PHE A 121 -17.15 -19.50 -26.12
C PHE A 121 -16.38 -19.26 -24.81
N TRP A 122 -16.75 -19.97 -23.74
CA TRP A 122 -16.10 -19.89 -22.43
C TRP A 122 -14.69 -20.51 -22.45
N THR A 123 -14.45 -21.46 -23.36
CA THR A 123 -13.16 -22.15 -23.53
C THR A 123 -12.06 -21.28 -24.15
N ILE A 124 -12.43 -20.24 -24.91
CA ILE A 124 -11.48 -19.28 -25.51
C ILE A 124 -11.12 -18.16 -24.51
N LEU A 125 -11.96 -17.89 -23.51
CA LEU A 125 -11.80 -16.78 -22.57
C LEU A 125 -11.48 -17.18 -21.11
N HIS A 126 -11.74 -18.41 -20.68
CA HIS A 126 -11.48 -18.85 -19.30
C HIS A 126 -10.76 -20.22 -19.25
N VAL A 127 -9.61 -20.24 -18.57
CA VAL A 127 -8.88 -21.45 -18.16
C VAL A 127 -9.52 -21.96 -16.85
N PRO A 128 -9.68 -23.28 -16.64
CA PRO A 128 -10.46 -23.81 -15.52
C PRO A 128 -9.86 -23.40 -14.17
N ARG A 129 -10.78 -23.14 -13.25
CA ARG A 129 -10.53 -23.00 -11.81
C ARG A 129 -10.16 -24.38 -11.27
N ILE A 130 -8.91 -24.53 -10.83
CA ILE A 130 -8.47 -25.51 -9.83
C ILE A 130 -7.63 -24.73 -8.82
#